data_AF-A0A158NZ49-F1
#
_entry.id   AF-A0A158NZ49-F1
#
_cell.length_a   1.000
_cell.length_b   1.000
_cell.length_c   1.000
_cell.angle_alpha   90.00
_cell.angle_beta   90.00
_cell.angle_gamma   90.00
#
_symmetry.space_group_name_H-M   'P 1'
#
loop_
_entity.id
_entity.type
_entity.pdbx_description
1 polymer ?
#
loop_
_entity_poly.entity_id
_entity_poly.type
_entity_poly.pdbx_seq_one_letter_code
_entity_poly.pdbx_strand_id
1 'polypeptide(L)'
;MSKEDTLLWLQSQRDIGIFIQCCRKSCKKWRYCDDFHDPVDVPKLWYCKMNSNKAIASCFVPEVPKMEAVEEDLIENKYNCGSLVWAHMHNYLWWPAIVDDCPENLRYYELKESSIIPVKYHVTFFKDDIIQHAWLNPRSIKAFVKYKKGTIMKKNKFYKMNDKKSLEKAYTLAQSAIPLSIFERLQRFSYISRLKNMRESVNQFDEEEDNEIPPTPPLKRITLKEFCLKNRHYTENKFL
;
A
#
# COMPACT_ATOMS: atom_id res chain seq x y z
N MET A 1 -3.38 0.10 23.14
CA MET A 1 -3.84 0.73 21.88
C MET A 1 -5.06 -0.04 21.41
N SER A 2 -6.12 0.64 21.01
CA SER A 2 -7.28 0.02 20.38
C SER A 2 -6.91 -0.50 18.97
N LYS A 3 -7.77 -1.33 18.36
CA LYS A 3 -7.59 -1.74 16.96
C LYS A 3 -7.64 -0.52 16.03
N GLU A 4 -8.51 0.43 16.32
CA GLU A 4 -8.64 1.68 15.54
C GLU A 4 -7.37 2.52 15.63
N ASP A 5 -6.80 2.72 16.83
CA ASP A 5 -5.53 3.44 17.01
C ASP A 5 -4.39 2.75 16.26
N THR A 6 -4.40 1.42 16.27
CA THR A 6 -3.38 0.63 15.59
C THR A 6 -3.49 0.81 14.08
N LEU A 7 -4.70 0.77 13.51
CA LEU A 7 -4.92 1.01 12.09
C LEU A 7 -4.47 2.40 11.68
N LEU A 8 -4.79 3.45 12.46
CA LEU A 8 -4.35 4.82 12.20
C LEU A 8 -2.82 4.94 12.23
N TRP A 9 -2.18 4.36 13.25
CA TRP A 9 -0.72 4.33 13.34
C TRP A 9 -0.10 3.61 12.13
N LEU A 10 -0.66 2.47 11.72
CA LEU A 10 -0.18 1.68 10.59
C LEU A 10 -0.16 2.49 9.29
N GLN A 11 -1.11 3.39 9.04
CA GLN A 11 -1.15 4.21 7.81
C GLN A 11 0.20 4.91 7.55
N SER A 12 0.80 5.49 8.59
CA SER A 12 2.10 6.17 8.51
C SER A 12 3.29 5.23 8.24
N GLN A 13 3.13 3.94 8.57
CA GLN A 13 4.15 2.91 8.41
C GLN A 13 4.11 2.24 7.03
N ARG A 14 3.07 2.51 6.21
CA ARG A 14 2.93 1.93 4.87
C ARG A 14 3.55 2.78 3.77
N ASP A 15 3.75 4.07 4.02
CA ASP A 15 4.35 5.01 3.06
C ASP A 15 5.87 5.09 3.26
N ILE A 16 6.55 3.98 2.96
CA ILE A 16 8.00 3.81 3.11
C ILE A 16 8.61 3.23 1.85
N GLY A 17 9.90 3.51 1.62
CA GLY A 17 10.66 2.92 0.52
C GLY A 17 10.68 1.39 0.56
N ILE A 18 11.03 0.78 -0.58
CA ILE A 18 11.00 -0.67 -0.77
C ILE A 18 12.36 -1.24 -1.18
N PHE A 19 12.55 -2.53 -0.96
CA PHE A 19 13.70 -3.26 -1.49
C PHE A 19 13.42 -3.74 -2.91
N ILE A 20 14.33 -3.46 -3.83
CA ILE A 20 14.24 -3.86 -5.24
C ILE A 20 15.45 -4.71 -5.62
N GLN A 21 15.21 -5.87 -6.23
CA GLN A 21 16.27 -6.74 -6.72
C GLN A 21 16.79 -6.24 -8.07
N CYS A 22 18.10 -6.15 -8.23
CA CYS A 22 18.73 -5.81 -9.50
C CYS A 22 18.45 -6.89 -10.57
N CYS A 23 17.86 -6.50 -11.70
CA CYS A 23 17.51 -7.41 -12.79
C CYS A 23 18.73 -7.93 -13.57
N ARG A 24 19.93 -7.39 -13.34
CA ARG A 24 21.16 -7.88 -14.00
C ARG A 24 21.45 -9.31 -13.53
N LYS A 25 21.55 -10.25 -14.47
CA LYS A 25 21.76 -11.69 -14.19
C LYS A 25 22.97 -11.96 -13.29
N SER A 26 24.05 -11.20 -13.45
CA SER A 26 25.29 -11.33 -12.66
C SER A 26 25.29 -10.57 -11.33
N CYS A 27 24.27 -9.75 -11.03
CA CYS A 27 24.27 -8.93 -9.81
C CYS A 27 23.33 -9.49 -8.74
N LYS A 28 22.03 -9.57 -9.04
CA LYS A 28 20.95 -10.06 -8.14
C LYS A 28 20.89 -9.47 -6.72
N LYS A 29 21.71 -8.46 -6.40
CA LYS A 29 21.68 -7.70 -5.15
C LYS A 29 20.34 -6.99 -4.95
N TRP A 30 19.90 -6.94 -3.69
CA TRP A 30 18.80 -6.11 -3.22
C TRP A 30 19.29 -4.72 -2.83
N ARG A 31 18.50 -3.71 -3.21
CA ARG A 31 18.77 -2.31 -2.88
C ARG A 31 17.52 -1.67 -2.29
N TYR A 32 17.67 -1.02 -1.14
CA TYR A 32 16.64 -0.14 -0.64
C TYR A 32 16.49 1.07 -1.56
N CYS A 33 15.25 1.40 -1.92
CA CYS A 33 14.91 2.52 -2.78
C CYS A 33 13.82 3.35 -2.12
N ASP A 34 14.16 4.59 -1.78
CA ASP A 34 13.25 5.56 -1.13
C ASP A 34 12.35 6.27 -2.16
N ASP A 35 12.61 6.11 -3.47
CA ASP A 35 11.80 6.76 -4.51
C ASP A 35 10.55 5.94 -4.89
N PHE A 36 10.48 4.68 -4.43
CA PHE A 36 9.39 3.75 -4.76
C PHE A 36 8.74 3.26 -3.48
N HIS A 37 7.46 3.59 -3.32
CA HIS A 37 6.68 3.22 -2.13
C HIS A 37 5.60 2.18 -2.47
N ASP A 38 5.30 1.98 -3.76
CA ASP A 38 4.39 0.96 -4.25
C ASP A 38 5.10 0.03 -5.26
N PRO A 39 5.08 -1.31 -5.07
CA PRO A 39 5.59 -2.27 -6.06
C PRO A 39 5.00 -2.08 -7.46
N VAL A 40 3.80 -1.52 -7.60
CA VAL A 40 3.22 -1.26 -8.92
C VAL A 40 3.95 -0.15 -9.68
N ASP A 41 4.65 0.74 -9.01
CA ASP A 41 5.36 1.85 -9.64
C ASP A 41 6.79 1.48 -10.04
N VAL A 42 7.28 0.34 -9.55
CA VAL A 42 8.61 -0.18 -9.90
C VAL A 42 8.65 -0.55 -11.40
N PRO A 43 9.66 -0.06 -12.15
CA PRO A 43 9.89 -0.46 -13.52
C PRO A 43 10.09 -1.97 -13.64
N LYS A 44 9.58 -2.58 -14.73
CA LYS A 44 9.77 -4.01 -15.01
C LYS A 44 11.25 -4.43 -15.04
N LEU A 45 12.12 -3.51 -15.46
CA LEU A 45 13.56 -3.68 -15.43
C LEU A 45 14.15 -2.59 -14.56
N TRP A 46 14.73 -3.00 -13.43
CA TRP A 46 15.41 -2.12 -12.50
C TRP A 46 16.85 -2.61 -12.30
N TYR A 47 17.80 -1.69 -12.25
CA TYR A 47 19.22 -1.99 -12.08
C TYR A 47 19.82 -1.09 -11.00
N CYS A 48 20.87 -1.55 -10.30
CA CYS A 48 21.50 -0.76 -9.23
C CYS A 48 21.80 0.70 -9.64
N LYS A 49 22.23 0.95 -10.88
CA LYS A 49 22.50 2.29 -11.41
C LYS A 49 21.31 3.26 -11.39
N MET A 50 20.10 2.75 -11.24
CA MET A 50 18.85 3.51 -11.17
C MET A 50 18.49 3.92 -9.74
N ASN A 51 19.26 3.50 -8.73
CA ASN A 51 19.02 3.93 -7.36
C ASN A 51 19.33 5.44 -7.20
N SER A 52 18.46 6.17 -6.50
CA SER A 52 18.69 7.59 -6.18
C SER A 52 19.89 7.77 -5.24
N ASN A 53 20.08 6.86 -4.29
CA ASN A 53 21.24 6.85 -3.41
C ASN A 53 22.50 6.40 -4.18
N LYS A 54 23.32 7.38 -4.54
CA LYS A 54 24.53 7.19 -5.35
C LYS A 54 25.59 6.32 -4.67
N ALA A 55 25.61 6.24 -3.34
CA ALA A 55 26.55 5.39 -2.61
C ALA A 55 26.33 3.89 -2.90
N ILE A 56 25.11 3.48 -3.22
CA ILE A 56 24.75 2.08 -3.51
C ILE A 56 24.29 1.86 -4.96
N ALA A 57 24.39 2.90 -5.81
CA ALA A 57 23.90 2.90 -7.19
C ALA A 57 24.83 2.17 -8.19
N SER A 58 25.47 1.09 -7.76
CA SER A 58 26.37 0.30 -8.61
C SER A 58 26.29 -1.18 -8.29
N CYS A 59 26.51 -2.02 -9.31
CA CYS A 59 26.60 -3.47 -9.13
C CYS A 59 27.90 -3.88 -8.44
N PHE A 60 28.93 -3.02 -8.48
CA PHE A 60 30.24 -3.26 -7.87
C PHE A 60 30.25 -2.99 -6.37
N VAL A 61 29.33 -2.17 -5.88
CA VAL A 61 29.16 -1.93 -4.44
C VAL A 61 28.55 -3.19 -3.78
N PRO A 62 29.06 -3.67 -2.64
CA PRO A 62 28.45 -4.77 -1.89
C PRO A 62 26.98 -4.51 -1.51
N GLU A 63 26.19 -5.57 -1.32
CA GLU A 63 24.85 -5.43 -0.75
C GLU A 63 24.97 -5.03 0.73
N VAL A 64 24.10 -4.13 1.19
CA VAL A 64 24.05 -3.75 2.61
C VAL A 64 23.41 -4.91 3.36
N PRO A 65 24.07 -5.52 4.36
CA PRO A 65 23.49 -6.60 5.16
C PRO A 65 22.18 -6.14 5.80
N LYS A 66 21.15 -6.96 5.71
CA LYS A 66 19.87 -6.72 6.38
C LYS A 66 19.96 -7.31 7.79
N MET A 67 19.36 -6.67 8.78
CA MET A 67 19.19 -7.27 10.10
C MET A 67 18.16 -8.40 10.01
N GLU A 68 18.34 -9.48 10.77
CA GLU A 68 17.44 -10.65 10.77
C GLU A 68 15.98 -10.24 11.01
N ALA A 69 15.73 -9.37 11.99
CA ALA A 69 14.40 -8.82 12.27
C ALA A 69 13.78 -8.04 11.10
N VAL A 70 14.61 -7.45 10.23
CA VAL A 70 14.12 -6.79 9.00
C VAL A 70 13.78 -7.84 7.95
N GLU A 71 14.57 -8.90 7.80
CA GLU A 71 14.31 -9.94 6.81
C GLU A 71 13.02 -10.73 7.10
N GLU A 72 12.71 -10.97 8.38
CA GLU A 72 11.47 -11.63 8.80
C GLU A 72 10.21 -10.86 8.42
N ASP A 73 10.29 -9.52 8.36
CA ASP A 73 9.18 -8.65 8.00
C ASP A 73 9.05 -8.40 6.48
N LEU A 74 9.99 -8.90 5.67
CA LEU A 74 9.96 -8.72 4.21
C LEU A 74 9.04 -9.73 3.51
N ILE A 75 8.22 -9.22 2.61
CA ILE A 75 7.37 -10.01 1.72
C ILE A 75 7.61 -9.66 0.25
N GLU A 76 7.47 -10.64 -0.65
CA GLU A 76 7.54 -10.42 -2.09
C GLU A 76 6.20 -9.88 -2.59
N ASN A 77 6.03 -8.58 -2.41
CA ASN A 77 4.73 -7.95 -2.53
C ASN A 77 4.44 -7.48 -3.97
N LYS A 78 3.21 -7.71 -4.44
CA LYS A 78 2.70 -7.17 -5.70
C LYS A 78 1.96 -5.85 -5.52
N TYR A 79 1.41 -5.60 -4.33
CA TYR A 79 0.62 -4.42 -4.01
C TYR A 79 0.86 -4.00 -2.55
N ASN A 80 1.27 -2.77 -2.31
CA ASN A 80 1.38 -2.23 -0.96
C ASN A 80 0.00 -1.83 -0.40
N CYS A 81 -0.11 -1.68 0.92
CA CYS A 81 -1.21 -0.92 1.51
C CYS A 81 -1.18 0.50 0.92
N GLY A 82 -2.32 1.01 0.47
CA GLY A 82 -2.45 2.25 -0.29
C GLY A 82 -2.37 2.08 -1.82
N SER A 83 -2.08 0.87 -2.32
CA SER A 83 -2.14 0.60 -3.77
C SER A 83 -3.56 0.75 -4.30
N LEU A 84 -3.69 1.52 -5.40
CA LEU A 84 -4.95 1.65 -6.12
C LEU A 84 -5.10 0.47 -7.10
N VAL A 85 -6.24 -0.23 -7.01
CA VAL A 85 -6.49 -1.44 -7.79
C VAL A 85 -7.89 -1.48 -8.39
N TRP A 86 -8.03 -2.24 -9.47
CA TRP A 86 -9.29 -2.85 -9.84
C TRP A 86 -9.41 -4.19 -9.12
N ALA A 87 -10.51 -4.38 -8.40
CA ALA A 87 -10.82 -5.58 -7.64
C ALA A 87 -12.07 -6.26 -8.20
N HIS A 88 -12.10 -7.60 -8.21
CA HIS A 88 -13.21 -8.37 -8.75
C HIS A 88 -13.65 -9.48 -7.79
N MET A 89 -14.91 -9.44 -7.39
CA MET A 89 -15.55 -10.52 -6.64
C MET A 89 -16.35 -11.41 -7.60
N HIS A 90 -16.50 -12.68 -7.26
CA HIS A 90 -17.30 -13.60 -8.07
C HIS A 90 -18.74 -13.08 -8.19
N ASN A 91 -19.31 -13.10 -9.40
CA ASN A 91 -20.61 -12.51 -9.75
C ASN A 91 -20.72 -10.99 -9.61
N TYR A 92 -19.61 -10.30 -9.35
CA TYR A 92 -19.54 -8.85 -9.38
C TYR A 92 -18.59 -8.40 -10.47
N LEU A 93 -18.68 -7.11 -10.74
CA LEU A 93 -17.93 -6.47 -11.80
C LEU A 93 -16.57 -6.03 -11.26
N TRP A 94 -15.61 -5.81 -12.15
CA TRP A 94 -14.37 -5.15 -11.74
C TRP A 94 -14.68 -3.73 -11.24
N TRP A 95 -14.29 -3.46 -10.00
CA TRP A 95 -14.59 -2.23 -9.27
C TRP A 95 -13.31 -1.59 -8.72
N PRO A 96 -13.17 -0.26 -8.70
CA PRO A 96 -12.02 0.41 -8.10
C PRO A 96 -11.95 0.16 -6.58
N ALA A 97 -10.77 -0.14 -6.06
CA ALA A 97 -10.52 -0.34 -4.64
C ALA A 97 -9.12 0.14 -4.26
N ILE A 98 -8.89 0.29 -2.95
CA ILE A 98 -7.57 0.53 -2.35
C ILE A 98 -7.17 -0.71 -1.54
N VAL A 99 -5.92 -1.16 -1.65
CA VAL A 99 -5.38 -2.19 -0.75
C VAL A 99 -5.21 -1.57 0.62
N ASP A 100 -5.67 -2.24 1.67
CA ASP A 100 -5.87 -1.61 2.97
C ASP A 100 -5.65 -2.63 4.11
N ASP A 101 -5.24 -2.17 5.28
CA ASP A 101 -5.08 -3.04 6.44
C ASP A 101 -6.45 -3.50 6.95
N CYS A 102 -6.61 -4.82 7.08
CA CYS A 102 -7.85 -5.44 7.52
C CYS A 102 -8.19 -5.00 8.97
N PRO A 103 -9.40 -4.53 9.26
CA PRO A 103 -9.74 -4.06 10.61
C PRO A 103 -9.70 -5.17 11.67
N GLU A 104 -9.87 -6.42 11.26
CA GLU A 104 -9.77 -7.57 12.16
C GLU A 104 -8.32 -7.99 12.39
N ASN A 105 -7.54 -8.08 11.30
CA ASN A 105 -6.22 -8.74 11.28
C ASN A 105 -5.04 -7.76 11.35
N LEU A 106 -5.28 -6.46 11.21
CA LEU A 106 -4.28 -5.38 11.22
C LEU A 106 -3.16 -5.58 10.19
N ARG A 107 -3.49 -6.28 9.09
CA ARG A 107 -2.61 -6.59 7.97
C ARG A 107 -3.39 -6.53 6.67
N TYR A 108 -2.73 -6.08 5.60
CA TYR A 108 -3.31 -5.96 4.27
C TYR A 108 -3.07 -7.18 3.37
N TYR A 109 -2.35 -8.19 3.84
CA TYR A 109 -2.02 -9.39 3.08
C TYR A 109 -2.13 -10.67 3.93
N GLU A 110 -2.31 -11.80 3.25
CA GLU A 110 -2.32 -13.15 3.83
C GLU A 110 -1.21 -13.97 3.16
N LEU A 111 -0.38 -14.62 3.96
CA LEU A 111 0.65 -15.57 3.52
C LEU A 111 0.17 -17.01 3.74
N LYS A 112 0.73 -17.96 2.99
CA LYS A 112 0.52 -19.39 3.20
C LYS A 112 1.80 -20.02 3.73
N GLU A 113 1.71 -20.76 4.84
CA GLU A 113 2.84 -21.50 5.41
C GLU A 113 4.08 -20.59 5.61
N SER A 114 5.25 -21.01 5.12
CA SER A 114 6.52 -20.28 5.15
C SER A 114 6.77 -19.42 3.90
N SER A 115 5.76 -19.19 3.06
CA SER A 115 5.90 -18.37 1.86
C SER A 115 5.91 -16.89 2.19
N ILE A 116 6.87 -16.15 1.63
CA ILE A 116 6.90 -14.67 1.65
C ILE A 116 6.02 -14.04 0.56
N ILE A 117 5.39 -14.84 -0.30
CA ILE A 117 4.53 -14.38 -1.39
C ILE A 117 3.07 -14.35 -0.91
N PRO A 118 2.40 -13.18 -0.92
CA PRO A 118 0.98 -13.10 -0.56
C PRO A 118 0.03 -13.89 -1.45
N VAL A 119 -0.85 -14.66 -0.81
CA VAL A 119 -1.92 -15.43 -1.46
C VAL A 119 -3.23 -14.66 -1.52
N LYS A 120 -3.45 -13.69 -0.63
CA LYS A 120 -4.56 -12.74 -0.68
C LYS A 120 -4.11 -11.34 -0.26
N TYR A 121 -4.86 -10.35 -0.72
CA TYR A 121 -4.80 -8.98 -0.25
C TYR A 121 -6.17 -8.54 0.23
N HIS A 122 -6.18 -7.73 1.29
CA HIS A 122 -7.36 -7.05 1.77
C HIS A 122 -7.54 -5.74 0.99
N VAL A 123 -8.75 -5.50 0.51
CA VAL A 123 -9.09 -4.29 -0.24
C VAL A 123 -10.36 -3.65 0.29
N THR A 124 -10.39 -2.32 0.28
CA THR A 124 -11.56 -1.49 0.58
C THR A 124 -12.05 -0.86 -0.74
N PHE A 125 -13.31 -1.09 -1.10
CA PHE A 125 -13.87 -0.62 -2.37
C PHE A 125 -14.25 0.86 -2.31
N PHE A 126 -13.98 1.60 -3.39
CA PHE A 126 -14.45 2.99 -3.54
C PHE A 126 -15.96 3.00 -3.74
N LYS A 127 -16.70 3.28 -2.67
CA LYS A 127 -18.17 3.41 -2.63
C LYS A 127 -18.50 4.51 -1.62
N ASP A 128 -19.49 5.36 -1.87
CA ASP A 128 -19.77 6.48 -0.97
C ASP A 128 -20.56 6.02 0.25
N ASP A 129 -21.64 5.28 0.02
CA ASP A 129 -22.68 5.04 1.03
C ASP A 129 -22.35 3.90 2.02
N ILE A 130 -21.45 2.99 1.65
CA ILE A 130 -21.08 1.83 2.46
C ILE A 130 -19.58 1.55 2.38
N ILE A 131 -18.99 1.16 3.51
CA ILE A 131 -17.61 0.68 3.56
C ILE A 131 -17.63 -0.82 3.30
N GLN A 132 -17.50 -1.19 2.02
CA GLN A 132 -17.33 -2.57 1.63
C GLN A 132 -15.84 -2.89 1.49
N HIS A 133 -15.43 -4.03 2.05
CA HIS A 133 -14.07 -4.55 1.97
C HIS A 133 -14.09 -6.07 1.76
N ALA A 134 -12.99 -6.64 1.26
CA ALA A 134 -12.87 -8.06 1.02
C ALA A 134 -11.41 -8.54 0.94
N TRP A 135 -11.20 -9.81 1.28
CA TRP A 135 -9.96 -10.53 0.98
C TRP A 135 -10.02 -11.15 -0.40
N LEU A 136 -9.09 -10.78 -1.29
CA LEU A 136 -9.08 -11.22 -2.68
C LEU A 136 -7.74 -11.85 -3.08
N ASN A 137 -7.83 -12.91 -3.89
CA ASN A 137 -6.66 -13.51 -4.51
C ASN A 137 -6.00 -12.53 -5.50
N PRO A 138 -4.66 -12.56 -5.70
CA PRO A 138 -3.95 -11.70 -6.65
C PRO A 138 -4.45 -11.78 -8.10
N ARG A 139 -5.11 -12.88 -8.48
CA ARG A 139 -5.74 -13.06 -9.81
C ARG A 139 -6.99 -12.19 -9.99
N SER A 140 -7.64 -11.82 -8.90
CA SER A 140 -8.83 -10.96 -8.83
C SER A 140 -8.50 -9.48 -8.62
N ILE A 141 -7.21 -9.12 -8.68
CA ILE A 141 -6.71 -7.76 -8.44
C ILE A 141 -5.82 -7.34 -9.61
N LYS A 142 -5.99 -6.10 -10.09
CA LYS A 142 -5.15 -5.48 -11.13
C LYS A 142 -4.79 -4.06 -10.73
N ALA A 143 -3.53 -3.64 -10.93
CA ALA A 143 -3.14 -2.25 -10.69
C ALA A 143 -4.03 -1.26 -11.46
N PHE A 144 -4.57 -0.26 -10.77
CA PHE A 144 -5.59 0.63 -11.31
C PHE A 144 -5.09 1.43 -12.52
N VAL A 145 -3.93 2.08 -12.36
CA VAL A 145 -3.32 2.95 -13.39
C VAL A 145 -2.86 2.16 -14.61
N LYS A 146 -2.36 0.94 -14.43
CA LYS A 146 -1.85 0.09 -15.53
C LYS A 146 -2.96 -0.43 -16.44
N TYR A 147 -4.19 -0.56 -15.95
CA TYR A 147 -5.31 -1.13 -16.69
C TYR A 147 -6.35 -0.06 -17.02
N LYS A 148 -6.41 0.31 -18.30
CA LYS A 148 -7.40 1.27 -18.81
C LYS A 148 -8.82 0.80 -18.51
N LYS A 149 -9.65 1.73 -18.04
CA LYS A 149 -11.07 1.52 -17.74
C LYS A 149 -11.83 0.84 -18.87
N GLY A 150 -11.67 1.29 -20.12
CA GLY A 150 -12.35 0.69 -21.27
C GLY A 150 -12.05 -0.81 -21.43
N THR A 151 -10.83 -1.25 -21.14
CA THR A 151 -10.44 -2.67 -21.18
C THR A 151 -11.09 -3.46 -20.04
N ILE A 152 -11.17 -2.87 -18.86
CA ILE A 152 -11.83 -3.48 -17.69
C ILE A 152 -13.35 -3.59 -17.92
N MET A 153 -13.98 -2.53 -18.41
CA MET A 153 -15.42 -2.48 -18.68
C MET A 153 -15.86 -3.48 -19.75
N LYS A 154 -15.03 -3.76 -20.77
CA LYS A 154 -15.34 -4.82 -21.76
C LYS A 154 -15.46 -6.22 -21.13
N LYS A 155 -14.82 -6.46 -19.98
CA LYS A 155 -14.92 -7.73 -19.24
C LYS A 155 -16.21 -7.83 -18.41
N ASN A 156 -16.86 -6.69 -18.16
CA ASN A 156 -18.12 -6.57 -17.45
C ASN A 156 -19.31 -6.75 -18.41
N LYS A 157 -19.35 -7.85 -19.18
CA LYS A 157 -20.52 -8.15 -20.02
C LYS A 157 -21.73 -8.34 -19.09
N PHE A 158 -22.86 -7.67 -19.37
CA PHE A 158 -24.10 -7.64 -18.55
C PHE A 158 -24.12 -6.67 -17.35
N TYR A 159 -23.72 -5.43 -17.62
CA TYR A 159 -23.70 -4.35 -16.67
C TYR A 159 -25.03 -3.56 -16.65
N LYS A 160 -25.72 -3.41 -15.50
CA LYS A 160 -26.98 -2.64 -15.41
C LYS A 160 -26.74 -1.12 -15.41
N MET A 161 -27.71 -0.33 -15.89
CA MET A 161 -27.55 1.14 -15.99
C MET A 161 -27.31 1.83 -14.64
N ASN A 162 -27.97 1.40 -13.56
CA ASN A 162 -27.78 2.00 -12.23
C ASN A 162 -26.39 1.78 -11.66
N ASP A 163 -25.82 0.60 -11.91
CA ASP A 163 -24.44 0.34 -11.52
C ASP A 163 -23.54 1.41 -12.16
N LYS A 164 -23.87 1.88 -13.39
CA LYS A 164 -22.93 2.58 -14.30
C LYS A 164 -22.54 3.88 -13.69
N LYS A 165 -23.55 4.60 -13.22
CA LYS A 165 -23.40 5.85 -12.50
C LYS A 165 -22.55 5.65 -11.25
N SER A 166 -22.81 4.59 -10.47
CA SER A 166 -22.04 4.28 -9.26
C SER A 166 -20.59 3.91 -9.56
N LEU A 167 -20.32 3.16 -10.64
CA LEU A 167 -18.97 2.84 -11.07
C LEU A 167 -18.23 4.06 -11.61
N GLU A 168 -18.91 4.95 -12.33
CA GLU A 168 -18.34 6.24 -12.78
C GLU A 168 -17.89 7.10 -11.58
N LYS A 169 -18.73 7.18 -10.54
CA LYS A 169 -18.37 7.87 -9.29
C LYS A 169 -17.17 7.22 -8.61
N ALA A 170 -17.22 5.90 -8.39
CA ALA A 170 -16.12 5.13 -7.79
C ALA A 170 -14.82 5.28 -8.58
N TYR A 171 -14.90 5.30 -9.91
CA TYR A 171 -13.75 5.52 -10.78
C TYR A 171 -13.17 6.93 -10.61
N THR A 172 -14.02 7.95 -10.55
CA THR A 172 -13.61 9.35 -10.35
C THR A 172 -12.90 9.52 -9.01
N LEU A 173 -13.42 8.90 -7.94
CA LEU A 173 -12.78 8.90 -6.62
C LEU A 173 -11.43 8.17 -6.63
N ALA A 174 -11.35 7.01 -7.26
CA ALA A 174 -10.08 6.31 -7.42
C ALA A 174 -9.07 7.11 -8.27
N GLN A 175 -9.54 7.90 -9.25
CA GLN A 175 -8.69 8.81 -10.01
C GLN A 175 -8.16 9.98 -9.18
N SER A 176 -8.98 10.58 -8.31
CA SER A 176 -8.54 11.67 -7.44
C SER A 176 -7.49 11.22 -6.42
N ALA A 177 -7.40 9.92 -6.14
CA ALA A 177 -6.37 9.33 -5.29
C ALA A 177 -5.00 9.14 -5.97
N ILE A 178 -4.92 9.15 -7.32
CA ILE A 178 -3.67 8.93 -8.07
C ILE A 178 -2.54 9.90 -7.67
N PRO A 179 -2.75 11.23 -7.62
CA PRO A 179 -1.66 12.17 -7.33
C PRO A 179 -1.21 12.16 -5.86
N LEU A 180 -1.93 11.48 -4.97
CA LEU A 180 -1.65 11.45 -3.54
C LEU A 180 -0.57 10.41 -3.19
N SER A 181 0.17 10.66 -2.11
CA SER A 181 1.08 9.68 -1.50
C SER A 181 0.32 8.48 -0.92
N ILE A 182 1.01 7.38 -0.59
CA ILE A 182 0.35 6.23 0.06
C ILE A 182 -0.30 6.65 1.38
N PHE A 183 0.40 7.45 2.18
CA PHE A 183 -0.12 7.93 3.45
C PHE A 183 -1.39 8.76 3.25
N GLU A 184 -1.36 9.74 2.34
CA GLU A 184 -2.52 10.58 2.03
C GLU A 184 -3.71 9.78 1.49
N ARG A 185 -3.45 8.76 0.65
CA ARG A 185 -4.49 7.84 0.16
C ARG A 185 -5.14 7.10 1.33
N LEU A 186 -4.35 6.56 2.24
CA LEU A 186 -4.86 5.82 3.40
C LEU A 186 -5.63 6.73 4.35
N GLN A 187 -5.15 7.94 4.60
CA GLN A 187 -5.84 8.93 5.44
C GLN A 187 -7.21 9.32 4.89
N ARG A 188 -7.42 9.28 3.56
CA ARG A 188 -8.69 9.66 2.93
C ARG A 188 -9.60 8.49 2.62
N PHE A 189 -9.05 7.35 2.20
CA PHE A 189 -9.82 6.29 1.55
C PHE A 189 -9.73 4.92 2.24
N SER A 190 -8.91 4.75 3.28
CA SER A 190 -8.89 3.51 4.06
C SER A 190 -10.21 3.27 4.80
N TYR A 191 -10.42 2.04 5.23
CA TYR A 191 -11.55 1.60 6.03
C TYR A 191 -11.71 2.47 7.28
N ILE A 192 -10.64 2.63 8.07
CA ILE A 192 -10.71 3.34 9.35
C ILE A 192 -11.00 4.83 9.16
N SER A 193 -10.38 5.45 8.16
CA SER A 193 -10.62 6.86 7.84
C SER A 193 -12.06 7.11 7.40
N ARG A 194 -12.59 6.23 6.55
CA ARG A 194 -13.98 6.32 6.11
C ARG A 194 -14.98 6.04 7.22
N LEU A 195 -14.64 5.12 8.14
CA LEU A 195 -15.48 4.80 9.29
C LEU A 195 -15.57 6.00 10.25
N LYS A 196 -14.44 6.67 10.52
CA LYS A 196 -14.42 7.92 11.31
C LYS A 196 -15.29 8.99 10.66
N ASN A 197 -15.08 9.28 9.37
CA ASN A 197 -15.86 10.28 8.64
C ASN A 197 -17.38 9.96 8.65
N MET A 198 -17.77 8.69 8.52
CA MET A 198 -19.18 8.29 8.63
C MET A 198 -19.73 8.54 10.04
N ARG A 199 -18.99 8.19 11.11
CA ARG A 199 -19.41 8.46 12.49
C ARG A 199 -19.53 9.97 12.77
N GLU A 200 -18.56 10.76 12.33
CA GLU A 200 -18.59 12.23 12.46
C GLU A 200 -19.76 12.85 11.71
N SER A 201 -20.08 12.37 10.50
CA SER A 201 -21.24 12.86 9.75
C SER A 201 -22.59 12.53 10.40
N VAL A 202 -22.65 11.46 11.19
CA VAL A 202 -23.83 11.10 11.99
C VAL A 202 -23.88 11.94 13.27
N ASN A 203 -22.73 12.15 13.91
CA ASN A 203 -22.60 12.94 15.13
C ASN A 203 -22.69 14.45 14.87
N GLN A 204 -22.57 14.95 13.64
CA GLN A 204 -22.86 16.36 13.31
C GLN A 204 -24.33 16.76 13.53
N PHE A 205 -25.20 15.83 13.95
CA PHE A 205 -26.53 16.11 14.48
C PHE A 205 -26.59 16.26 16.01
N ASP A 206 -25.50 16.03 16.73
CA ASP A 206 -25.37 16.22 18.19
C ASP A 206 -23.96 16.80 18.49
N GLU A 207 -23.87 18.09 18.80
CA GLU A 207 -22.60 18.79 19.08
C GLU A 207 -21.77 18.12 20.20
N GLU A 208 -20.44 18.01 20.00
CA GLU A 208 -19.39 18.67 20.81
C GLU A 208 -17.96 18.29 20.33
N GLU A 209 -17.05 19.29 20.33
CA GLU A 209 -15.64 19.17 19.98
C GLU A 209 -14.83 18.45 21.05
N ASP A 210 -13.97 17.50 20.65
CA ASP A 210 -12.87 17.04 21.48
C ASP A 210 -11.53 17.18 20.73
N ASN A 211 -10.58 17.86 21.37
CA ASN A 211 -9.22 18.08 20.87
C ASN A 211 -8.41 16.76 20.93
N GLU A 212 -8.15 16.12 19.78
CA GLU A 212 -7.33 14.90 19.71
C GLU A 212 -5.85 15.18 20.07
N ILE A 213 -5.35 14.52 21.12
CA ILE A 213 -3.93 14.41 21.45
C ILE A 213 -3.29 13.33 20.56
N PRO A 214 -2.13 13.56 19.90
CA PRO A 214 -1.51 12.57 19.05
C PRO A 214 -1.09 11.32 19.84
N PRO A 215 -1.32 10.10 19.30
CA PRO A 215 -1.10 8.86 20.03
C PRO A 215 0.39 8.56 20.27
N THR A 216 0.70 8.10 21.48
CA THR A 216 2.04 7.66 21.89
C THR A 216 2.40 6.31 21.23
N PRO A 217 3.57 6.17 20.59
CA PRO A 217 3.93 4.96 19.85
C PRO A 217 4.15 3.74 20.78
N PRO A 218 3.86 2.51 20.31
CA PRO A 218 4.14 1.29 21.06
C PRO A 218 5.66 1.03 21.19
N LEU A 219 6.03 0.12 22.12
CA LEU A 219 7.42 -0.19 22.46
C LEU A 219 8.28 -0.46 21.22
N LYS A 220 9.37 0.31 21.09
CA LYS A 220 10.25 0.42 19.90
C LYS A 220 10.83 -0.93 19.45
N ARG A 221 10.21 -1.55 18.44
CA ARG A 221 10.96 -2.30 17.41
C ARG A 221 11.42 -1.30 16.36
N ILE A 222 12.70 -1.40 15.94
CA ILE A 222 13.24 -0.54 14.88
C ILE A 222 12.39 -0.76 13.63
N THR A 223 11.72 0.29 13.16
CA THR A 223 10.93 0.21 11.92
C THR A 223 11.87 0.07 10.72
N LEU A 224 11.38 -0.50 9.61
CA LEU A 224 12.14 -0.55 8.36
C LEU A 224 12.63 0.84 7.94
N LYS A 225 11.79 1.87 8.17
CA LYS A 225 12.12 3.28 7.97
C LYS A 225 13.29 3.73 8.83
N GLU A 226 13.26 3.45 10.14
CA GLU A 226 14.35 3.77 11.06
C GLU A 226 15.63 3.02 10.74
N PHE A 227 15.55 1.75 10.35
CA PHE A 227 16.70 0.98 9.89
C PHE A 227 17.32 1.61 8.64
N CYS A 228 16.51 1.91 7.62
CA CYS A 228 17.01 2.50 6.37
C CYS A 228 17.54 3.92 6.57
N LEU A 229 16.89 4.76 7.39
CA LEU A 229 17.37 6.10 7.74
C LEU A 229 18.69 6.07 8.52
N LYS A 230 18.84 5.17 9.50
CA LYS A 230 20.10 4.99 10.24
C LYS A 230 21.25 4.54 9.33
N ASN A 231 20.96 3.70 8.34
CA ASN A 231 21.96 3.24 7.38
C ASN A 231 22.22 4.22 6.23
N ARG A 232 21.37 5.25 6.03
CA ARG A 232 21.63 6.36 5.10
C ARG A 232 22.86 7.18 5.53
N HIS A 233 23.05 7.35 6.84
CA HIS A 233 24.18 8.09 7.42
C HIS A 233 25.47 7.27 7.60
N TYR A 234 25.39 5.94 7.60
CA TYR A 234 26.59 5.10 7.67
C TYR A 234 27.50 5.21 6.43
N THR A 235 26.97 5.69 5.31
CA THR A 235 27.72 5.92 4.07
C THR A 235 28.27 7.34 3.91
N GLU A 236 27.82 8.31 4.72
CA GLU A 236 28.36 9.69 4.69
C GLU A 236 29.65 9.82 5.51
N ASN A 237 29.87 8.97 6.51
CA ASN A 237 31.01 9.05 7.44
C ASN A 237 32.13 8.01 7.20
N LYS A 238 32.23 7.41 6.02
CA LYS A 238 33.31 6.46 5.68
C LYS A 238 34.15 6.84 4.45
N PHE A 239 34.02 8.07 3.98
CA PHE A 239 34.93 8.66 3.00
C PHE A 239 35.48 9.99 3.53
N LEU A 240 36.25 9.88 4.62
CA LEU A 240 37.39 10.74 4.93
C LEU A 240 38.59 9.82 5.19
#